data_AF-U5QF55-F1
#
_entry.id   AF-U5QF55-F1
#
_cell.length_a   1.000
_cell.length_b   1.000
_cell.length_c   1.000
_cell.angle_alpha   90.00
_cell.angle_beta   90.00
_cell.angle_gamma   90.00
#
_symmetry.space_group_name_H-M   'P 1'
#
loop_
_entity.id
_entity.type
_entity.pdbx_description
1 polymer ?
#
loop_
_entity_poly.entity_id
_entity_poly.type
_entity_poly.pdbx_seq_one_letter_code
_entity_poly.pdbx_strand_id
1 'polypeptide(L)'
;MATEALKGSELIDCAKANADLGMQVACERCGYGRDEALFFSELKRACAAIGIELEDFDELVIDSRRGIVDEGVEIAPDSTARL
;
A
#
# COMPACT_ATOMS: atom_id res chain seq x y z
N MET A 1 -24.82 6.09 5.72
CA MET A 1 -23.70 5.99 6.68
C MET A 1 -22.55 6.75 6.06
N ALA A 2 -22.04 7.80 6.72
CA ALA A 2 -20.80 8.44 6.30
C ALA A 2 -19.67 7.58 6.85
N THR A 3 -18.94 6.89 6.00
CA THR A 3 -17.67 6.27 6.37
C THR A 3 -16.69 7.41 6.65
N GLU A 4 -16.20 7.50 7.87
CA GLU A 4 -15.17 8.50 8.22
C GLU A 4 -13.93 8.30 7.34
N ALA A 5 -13.30 9.40 6.94
CA ALA A 5 -12.11 9.35 6.11
C ALA A 5 -10.96 8.69 6.86
N LEU A 6 -10.38 7.63 6.27
CA LEU A 6 -9.28 6.89 6.86
C LEU A 6 -8.03 7.78 6.98
N LYS A 7 -7.20 7.51 8.00
CA LYS A 7 -5.98 8.27 8.31
C LYS A 7 -4.84 7.31 8.66
N GLY A 8 -3.60 7.83 8.62
CA GLY A 8 -2.43 7.08 9.05
C GLY A 8 -2.24 5.77 8.29
N SER A 9 -1.87 4.70 8.98
CA SER A 9 -1.63 3.38 8.37
C SER A 9 -2.88 2.80 7.69
N GLU A 10 -4.08 3.00 8.24
CA GLU A 10 -5.33 2.51 7.63
C GLU A 10 -5.59 3.16 6.26
N LEU A 11 -5.21 4.43 6.10
CA LEU A 11 -5.27 5.11 4.80
C LEU A 11 -4.28 4.52 3.81
N ILE A 12 -3.06 4.21 4.25
CA ILE A 12 -2.02 3.62 3.40
C ILE A 12 -2.46 2.24 2.91
N ASP A 13 -2.93 1.39 3.83
CA ASP A 13 -3.39 0.03 3.50
C ASP A 13 -4.61 0.06 2.56
N CYS A 14 -5.58 0.95 2.84
CA CYS A 14 -6.71 1.16 1.95
C CYS A 14 -6.29 1.64 0.56
N ALA A 15 -5.39 2.62 0.49
CA ALA A 15 -4.90 3.13 -0.78
C ALA A 15 -4.17 2.04 -1.58
N LYS A 16 -3.28 1.26 -0.94
CA LYS A 16 -2.56 0.14 -1.58
C LYS A 16 -3.51 -0.94 -2.09
N ALA A 17 -4.50 -1.32 -1.30
CA ALA A 17 -5.50 -2.34 -1.68
C ALA A 17 -6.36 -1.93 -2.89
N ASN A 18 -6.43 -0.62 -3.19
CA ASN A 18 -7.22 -0.08 -4.29
C ASN A 18 -6.36 0.59 -5.37
N ALA A 19 -5.03 0.53 -5.27
CA ALA A 19 -4.12 1.24 -6.16
C ALA A 19 -4.29 0.79 -7.63
N ASP A 20 -4.43 -0.52 -7.88
CA ASP A 20 -4.65 -1.08 -9.22
C ASP A 20 -6.01 -0.68 -9.83
N LEU A 21 -6.95 -0.15 -9.03
CA LEU A 21 -8.25 0.34 -9.49
C LEU A 21 -8.24 1.83 -9.86
N GLY A 22 -7.15 2.52 -9.55
CA GLY A 22 -6.97 3.95 -9.80
C GLY A 22 -7.35 4.84 -8.62
N MET A 23 -6.80 6.06 -8.66
CA MET A 23 -6.87 7.06 -7.59
C MET A 23 -8.30 7.44 -7.20
N GLN A 24 -9.19 7.62 -8.17
CA GLN A 24 -10.59 7.95 -7.93
C GLN A 24 -11.32 6.88 -7.10
N VAL A 25 -11.10 5.60 -7.44
CA VAL A 25 -11.74 4.47 -6.74
C VAL A 25 -11.16 4.34 -5.32
N ALA A 26 -9.85 4.51 -5.16
CA ALA A 26 -9.21 4.51 -3.85
C ALA A 26 -9.73 5.66 -2.98
N CYS A 27 -9.85 6.87 -3.53
CA CYS A 27 -10.38 8.05 -2.83
C CYS A 27 -11.79 7.81 -2.28
N GLU A 28 -12.70 7.28 -3.11
CA GLU A 28 -14.07 6.97 -2.69
C GLU A 28 -14.09 5.92 -1.57
N ARG A 29 -13.31 4.83 -1.73
CA ARG A 29 -13.27 3.71 -0.79
C ARG A 29 -12.59 4.04 0.54
N CYS A 30 -11.63 4.95 0.54
CA CYS A 30 -10.94 5.39 1.76
C CYS A 30 -11.70 6.50 2.51
N GLY A 31 -12.92 6.84 2.08
CA GLY A 31 -13.82 7.76 2.80
C GLY A 31 -13.65 9.23 2.43
N TYR A 32 -12.95 9.56 1.34
CA TYR A 32 -12.76 10.93 0.84
C TYR A 32 -13.78 11.32 -0.22
N GLY A 33 -14.65 10.40 -0.64
CA GLY A 33 -15.62 10.63 -1.70
C GLY A 33 -14.90 10.99 -2.99
N ARG A 34 -15.13 12.19 -3.53
CA ARG A 34 -14.51 12.67 -4.78
C ARG A 34 -13.38 13.68 -4.56
N ASP A 35 -12.95 13.89 -3.32
CA ASP A 35 -11.88 14.82 -3.01
C ASP A 35 -10.50 14.16 -3.14
N GLU A 36 -10.11 13.91 -4.39
CA GLU A 36 -8.83 13.28 -4.74
C GLU A 36 -7.63 14.09 -4.22
N ALA A 37 -7.75 15.42 -4.20
CA ALA A 37 -6.69 16.31 -3.72
C ALA A 37 -6.47 16.15 -2.20
N LEU A 38 -7.55 16.11 -1.42
CA LEU A 38 -7.47 15.89 0.02
C LEU A 38 -6.99 14.46 0.33
N PHE A 39 -7.53 13.46 -0.38
CA PHE A 39 -7.09 12.07 -0.27
C PHE A 39 -5.58 11.93 -0.46
N PHE A 40 -5.05 12.50 -1.54
CA PHE A 40 -3.64 12.37 -1.87
C PHE A 40 -2.74 13.11 -0.89
N SER A 41 -3.13 14.30 -0.47
CA SER A 41 -2.39 15.07 0.53
C SER A 41 -2.27 14.32 1.86
N GLU A 42 -3.37 13.72 2.30
CA GLU A 42 -3.41 12.91 3.52
C GLU A 42 -2.63 11.61 3.38
N LEU A 43 -2.69 10.97 2.21
CA LEU A 43 -1.90 9.78 1.88
C LEU A 43 -0.40 10.08 1.91
N LYS A 44 0.04 11.19 1.29
CA LYS A 44 1.43 11.65 1.36
C LYS A 44 1.88 11.89 2.80
N ARG A 45 1.04 12.54 3.61
CA ARG A 45 1.34 12.76 5.02
C ARG A 45 1.46 11.44 5.79
N ALA A 46 0.60 10.48 5.51
CA ALA A 46 0.64 9.16 6.13
C ALA A 46 1.91 8.39 5.75
N CYS A 47 2.27 8.35 4.46
CA CYS A 47 3.51 7.74 3.98
C CYS A 47 4.74 8.42 4.59
N ALA A 48 4.78 9.76 4.63
CA ALA A 48 5.89 10.51 5.20
C ALA A 48 6.07 10.22 6.70
N ALA A 49 4.99 9.99 7.43
CA ALA A 49 5.03 9.64 8.85
C ALA A 49 5.72 8.30 9.13
N ILE A 50 5.81 7.42 8.13
CA ILE A 50 6.54 6.14 8.20
C ILE A 50 7.86 6.15 7.43
N GLY A 51 8.32 7.33 6.99
CA GLY A 51 9.60 7.50 6.29
C GLY A 51 9.56 7.18 4.80
N ILE A 52 8.38 7.15 4.18
CA ILE A 52 8.20 6.95 2.73
C ILE A 52 7.78 8.27 2.10
N GLU A 53 8.57 8.80 1.17
CA GLU A 53 8.15 9.90 0.32
C GLU A 53 7.35 9.36 -0.86
N LEU A 54 6.15 9.90 -1.06
CA LEU A 54 5.26 9.53 -2.16
C LEU A 54 5.13 10.72 -3.11
N GLU A 55 5.67 10.61 -4.32
CA GLU A 55 5.59 11.68 -5.31
C GLU A 55 4.34 11.53 -6.16
N ASP A 56 4.07 10.32 -6.63
CA ASP A 56 2.93 9.97 -7.49
C ASP A 56 2.09 8.81 -6.93
N PHE A 57 0.79 8.76 -7.27
CA PHE A 57 -0.09 7.66 -6.83
C PHE A 57 0.30 6.31 -7.47
N ASP A 58 0.83 6.32 -8.69
CA ASP A 58 1.24 5.10 -9.41
C ASP A 58 2.37 4.35 -8.68
N GLU A 59 3.13 5.02 -7.81
CA GLU A 59 4.15 4.36 -6.98
C GLU A 59 3.55 3.34 -6.00
N LEU A 60 2.31 3.55 -5.54
CA LEU A 60 1.60 2.57 -4.70
C LEU A 60 1.32 1.27 -5.44
N VAL A 61 1.13 1.33 -6.77
CA VAL A 61 0.85 0.16 -7.62
C VAL A 61 2.08 -0.74 -7.74
N ILE A 62 3.27 -0.15 -7.68
CA ILE A 62 4.54 -0.87 -7.73
C ILE A 62 4.79 -1.56 -6.39
N ASP A 63 4.46 -0.90 -5.28
CA ASP A 63 4.62 -1.45 -3.93
C ASP A 63 3.58 -2.53 -3.59
N SER A 64 2.33 -2.40 -4.06
CA SER A 64 1.27 -3.41 -3.87
C SER A 64 1.60 -4.76 -4.52
N ARG A 65 2.45 -4.78 -5.56
CA ARG A 65 2.94 -6.02 -6.20
C ARG A 65 4.15 -6.65 -5.50
N ARG A 66 4.85 -5.90 -4.65
CA ARG A 66 5.99 -6.44 -3.86
C ARG A 66 5.54 -7.18 -2.60
N GLY A 67 4.23 -7.35 -2.39
CA GLY A 67 3.66 -8.23 -1.36
C GLY A 67 3.81 -9.74 -1.62
N ILE A 68 4.59 -10.15 -2.63
CA ILE A 68 4.91 -11.55 -2.92
C ILE A 68 6.42 -11.73 -3.15
N VAL A 69 7.25 -11.18 -2.26
CA VAL A 69 8.51 -11.83 -1.95
C VAL A 69 8.42 -12.28 -0.50
N ASP A 70 7.73 -13.40 -0.32
CA ASP A 70 8.15 -14.34 0.70
C ASP A 70 9.62 -14.63 0.37
N GLU A 71 10.53 -13.91 1.02
CA GLU A 71 11.92 -14.33 1.17
C GLU A 71 11.92 -15.52 2.16
N GLY A 72 11.09 -16.52 1.85
CA GLY A 72 11.15 -17.87 2.34
C GLY A 72 12.41 -18.44 1.73
N VAL A 73 13.51 -18.22 2.42
CA VAL A 73 14.70 -19.05 2.28
C VAL A 73 14.26 -20.47 2.63
N GLU A 74 13.87 -21.25 1.62
CA GLU A 74 13.83 -22.70 1.72
C GLU A 74 15.28 -23.18 1.94
N ILE A 75 15.73 -23.19 3.21
CA ILE A 75 16.87 -24.03 3.61
C ILE A 75 16.36 -25.48 3.52
N ALA A 76 16.46 -26.10 2.35
CA ALA A 76 16.59 -27.54 2.33
C ALA A 76 17.93 -27.87 3.02
N PRO A 77 17.97 -28.74 4.04
CA PRO A 77 19.23 -29.13 4.64
C PRO A 77 20.09 -29.79 3.56
N ASP A 78 21.32 -29.31 3.41
CA ASP A 78 22.36 -29.95 2.62
C ASP A 78 22.68 -31.30 3.28
N SER A 79 21.91 -32.34 2.95
CA SER A 79 22.31 -33.71 3.22
C SER A 79 23.18 -34.17 2.07
N THR A 80 24.44 -33.73 2.11
CA THR A 80 25.58 -34.45 1.54
C THR A 80 25.73 -35.79 2.28
N ALA A 81 24.80 -36.72 2.04
CA ALA A 81 24.96 -38.11 2.43
C ALA A 81 25.87 -38.79 1.39
N ARG A 82 27.16 -38.53 1.55
CA ARG A 82 28.23 -39.35 0.98
C ARG A 82 28.20 -40.69 1.72
N LEU A 83 27.97 -41.79 1.00
CA LEU A 83 28.55 -43.14 1.23
C LEU A 83 28.06 -44.11 0.15
#